data_AF-A0A925XTX2-F1
#
_entry.id   AF-A0A925XTX2-F1
#
_cell.length_a   1.000
_cell.length_b   1.000
_cell.length_c   1.000
_cell.angle_alpha   90.00
_cell.angle_beta   90.00
_cell.angle_gamma   90.00
#
_symmetry.space_group_name_H-M   'P 1'
#
loop_
_entity.id
_entity.type
_entity.pdbx_description
1 polymer ?
#
loop_
_entity_poly.entity_id
_entity_poly.type
_entity_poly.pdbx_seq_one_letter_code
_entity_poly.pdbx_strand_id
1 'polypeptide(L)'
;MAQGSPGEALELIEWFDAMPADLLDALDGWSAQASSLRTALELARRIDHDLASEQQNRLVDYLQHAAWQHRRTDLVQALEALRRHLQTYISPRLAWEVALGGLKASF
;
A
#
# COMPACT_ATOMS: atom_id res chain seq x y z
N MET A 1 -14.67 8.43 11.01
CA MET A 1 -13.21 8.68 11.05
C MET A 1 -12.84 8.61 12.52
N ALA A 2 -11.96 7.73 12.98
CA ALA A 2 -11.43 7.87 14.35
C ALA A 2 -10.84 9.30 14.42
N GLN A 3 -11.44 10.19 15.23
CA GLN A 3 -11.09 10.32 16.65
C GLN A 3 -9.66 10.83 16.84
N GLY A 4 -9.20 11.71 15.93
CA GLY A 4 -7.89 12.34 15.91
C GLY A 4 -7.49 12.95 17.25
N SER A 5 -6.70 12.20 18.00
CA SER A 5 -5.80 12.83 18.95
C SER A 5 -4.67 13.49 18.14
N PRO A 6 -4.16 14.65 18.56
CA PRO A 6 -3.02 15.29 17.92
C PRO A 6 -1.80 14.36 17.75
N GLY A 7 -1.67 13.33 18.59
CA GLY A 7 -0.58 12.35 18.54
C GLY A 7 -0.62 11.47 17.29
N GLU A 8 -1.77 10.89 16.94
CA GLU A 8 -1.90 10.04 15.75
C GLU A 8 -1.68 10.82 14.45
N ALA A 9 -2.07 12.10 14.42
CA ALA A 9 -1.84 12.97 13.27
C ALA A 9 -0.36 13.32 13.10
N LEU A 10 0.36 13.57 14.21
CA LEU A 10 1.81 13.84 14.18
C LEU A 10 2.60 12.60 13.76
N GLU A 11 2.24 11.43 14.28
CA GLU A 11 2.87 10.15 13.88
C GLU A 11 2.64 9.82 12.40
N LEU A 12 1.49 10.23 11.86
CA LEU A 12 1.21 10.10 10.44
C LEU A 12 2.12 11.03 9.62
N ILE A 13 2.23 12.31 10.01
CA ILE A 13 3.06 13.31 9.33
C ILE A 13 4.54 12.92 9.36
N GLU A 14 5.08 12.53 10.52
CA GLU A 14 6.47 12.10 10.65
C GLU A 14 6.77 10.84 9.81
N TRP A 15 5.80 9.93 9.72
CA TRP A 15 5.92 8.75 8.87
C TRP A 15 5.94 9.11 7.38
N PHE A 16 5.10 10.05 6.95
CA PHE A 16 5.09 10.57 5.57
C PHE A 16 6.39 11.30 5.22
N ASP A 17 6.89 12.15 6.11
CA ASP A 17 8.15 12.89 5.89
C ASP A 17 9.38 11.95 5.84
N ALA A 18 9.31 10.79 6.49
CA ALA A 18 10.36 9.77 6.46
C ALA A 18 10.26 8.80 5.27
N MET A 19 9.13 8.79 4.54
CA MET A 19 8.96 7.92 3.38
C MET A 19 9.73 8.46 2.16
N PRO A 20 10.29 7.58 1.30
CA PRO A 20 10.81 8.00 0.00
C PRO A 20 9.67 8.61 -0.83
N ALA A 21 9.72 9.91 -1.10
CA ALA A 21 8.65 10.63 -1.81
C ALA A 21 8.33 9.99 -3.17
N ASP A 22 9.35 9.49 -3.87
CA ASP A 22 9.20 8.82 -5.15
C ASP A 22 8.51 7.45 -5.06
N LEU A 23 8.50 6.81 -3.88
CA LEU A 23 7.73 5.59 -3.63
C LEU A 23 6.24 5.91 -3.47
N LEU A 24 5.91 6.98 -2.75
CA LEU A 24 4.52 7.44 -2.57
C LEU A 24 3.88 7.84 -3.90
N ASP A 25 4.57 8.67 -4.68
CA ASP A 25 4.07 9.10 -6.00
C ASP A 25 3.81 7.91 -6.92
N ALA A 26 4.70 6.92 -6.91
CA ALA A 26 4.55 5.71 -7.71
C ALA A 26 3.36 4.83 -7.25
N LEU A 27 3.08 4.80 -5.94
CA LEU A 27 1.97 4.07 -5.36
C LEU A 27 0.61 4.76 -5.55
N ASP A 28 0.58 6.09 -5.48
CA ASP A 28 -0.61 6.87 -5.82
C ASP A 28 -0.98 6.67 -7.29
N GLY A 29 0.01 6.74 -8.18
CA GLY A 29 -0.17 6.42 -9.60
C GLY A 29 -0.63 4.98 -9.85
N TRP A 30 -0.18 4.01 -9.04
CA TRP A 30 -0.68 2.63 -9.10
C TRP A 30 -2.12 2.49 -8.57
N SER A 31 -2.49 3.21 -7.52
CA SER A 31 -3.85 3.11 -6.94
C SER A 31 -4.92 3.69 -7.88
N ALA A 32 -4.55 4.73 -8.64
CA ALA A 32 -5.43 5.40 -9.58
C ALA A 32 -5.68 4.60 -10.88
N GLN A 33 -4.70 3.83 -11.36
CA GLN A 33 -4.80 3.10 -12.65
C GLN A 33 -4.07 1.75 -12.63
N ALA A 34 -4.47 0.83 -13.51
CA ALA A 34 -3.87 -0.50 -13.57
C ALA A 34 -2.42 -0.47 -14.12
N SER A 35 -1.45 -0.71 -13.24
CA SER A 35 -0.03 -0.75 -13.61
C SER A 35 0.39 -2.03 -14.34
N SER A 36 1.53 -1.99 -15.04
CA SER A 36 2.15 -3.19 -15.60
C SER A 36 2.66 -4.14 -14.51
N LEU A 37 2.73 -5.45 -14.82
CA LEU A 37 3.29 -6.44 -13.90
C LEU A 37 4.73 -6.10 -13.48
N ARG A 38 5.56 -5.56 -14.38
CA ARG A 38 6.93 -5.14 -14.04
C ARG A 38 6.91 -4.07 -12.94
N THR A 39 6.08 -3.05 -13.11
CA THR A 39 5.93 -1.96 -12.14
C THR A 39 5.46 -2.49 -10.79
N ALA A 40 4.48 -3.41 -10.77
CA ALA A 40 4.01 -4.05 -9.55
C ALA A 40 5.12 -4.81 -8.80
N LEU A 41 5.95 -5.57 -9.51
CA LEU A 41 7.06 -6.32 -8.91
C LEU A 41 8.17 -5.40 -8.38
N GLU A 42 8.45 -4.30 -9.09
CA GLU A 42 9.42 -3.29 -8.65
C GLU A 42 8.94 -2.58 -7.38
N LEU A 43 7.68 -2.15 -7.34
CA LEU A 43 7.07 -1.55 -6.16
C LEU A 43 7.07 -2.50 -4.96
N ALA A 44 6.67 -3.75 -5.14
CA ALA A 44 6.67 -4.74 -4.07
C ALA A 44 8.07 -4.97 -3.49
N ARG A 45 9.10 -5.01 -4.35
CA ARG A 45 10.50 -5.12 -3.91
C ARG A 45 10.94 -3.90 -3.12
N ARG A 46 10.59 -2.70 -3.58
CA ARG A 46 10.92 -1.45 -2.89
C ARG A 46 10.26 -1.38 -1.52
N ILE A 47 8.97 -1.68 -1.43
CA ILE A 47 8.24 -1.70 -0.17
C ILE A 47 8.88 -2.66 0.84
N ASP A 48 9.22 -3.89 0.41
CA ASP A 48 9.84 -4.88 1.27
C ASP A 48 11.25 -4.48 1.75
N HIS A 49 12.00 -3.77 0.90
CA HIS A 49 13.35 -3.31 1.21
C HIS A 49 13.36 -2.03 2.08
N ASP A 50 12.51 -1.06 1.75
CA ASP A 50 12.56 0.29 2.31
C ASP A 50 11.70 0.42 3.58
N LEU A 51 10.71 -0.46 3.80
CA LEU A 51 9.75 -0.34 4.89
C LEU A 51 9.78 -1.54 5.84
N ALA A 52 9.89 -1.24 7.13
CA ALA A 52 9.69 -2.21 8.20
C ALA A 52 8.24 -2.72 8.24
N SER A 53 7.99 -3.88 8.86
CA SER A 53 6.67 -4.51 8.89
C SER A 53 5.55 -3.59 9.41
N GLU A 54 5.83 -2.77 10.43
CA GLU A 54 4.85 -1.81 10.94
C GLU A 54 4.51 -0.73 9.90
N GLN A 55 5.53 -0.20 9.21
CA GLN A 55 5.36 0.79 8.15
C GLN A 55 4.61 0.21 6.95
N GLN A 56 4.82 -1.07 6.62
CA GLN A 56 4.03 -1.74 5.57
C GLN A 56 2.55 -1.86 5.94
N ASN A 57 2.21 -2.11 7.22
CA ASN A 57 0.82 -2.13 7.66
C ASN A 57 0.17 -0.74 7.56
N ARG A 58 0.89 0.32 7.99
CA ARG A 58 0.43 1.71 7.82
C ARG A 58 0.24 2.07 6.34
N LEU A 59 1.13 1.61 5.47
CA LEU A 59 0.99 1.80 4.03
C LEU A 59 -0.29 1.16 3.48
N VAL A 60 -0.68 -0.02 3.99
CA VAL A 60 -1.96 -0.64 3.62
C VAL A 60 -3.15 0.24 4.02
N ASP A 61 -3.15 0.82 5.23
CA ASP A 61 -4.20 1.76 5.65
C ASP A 61 -4.29 2.97 4.71
N TYR A 62 -3.14 3.54 4.34
CA TYR A 62 -3.06 4.64 3.39
C TYR A 62 -3.64 4.28 2.02
N LEU A 63 -3.20 3.16 1.43
CA LEU A 63 -3.65 2.74 0.11
C LEU A 63 -5.14 2.41 0.09
N GLN A 64 -5.69 1.88 1.20
CA GLN A 64 -7.12 1.68 1.33
C GLN A 64 -7.88 3.00 1.34
N HIS A 65 -7.36 4.03 2.01
CA HIS A 65 -7.95 5.37 1.98
C HIS A 65 -7.92 5.96 0.56
N ALA A 66 -6.78 5.90 -0.13
CA ALA A 66 -6.64 6.36 -1.51
C ALA A 66 -7.61 5.62 -2.46
N ALA A 67 -7.68 4.29 -2.35
CA ALA A 67 -8.61 3.46 -3.12
C ALA A 67 -10.08 3.86 -2.89
N TRP A 68 -10.45 4.17 -1.64
CA TRP A 68 -11.78 4.68 -1.30
C TRP A 68 -12.09 6.02 -1.97
N GLN A 69 -11.13 6.95 -1.99
CA GLN A 69 -11.31 8.24 -2.68
C GLN A 69 -11.57 8.05 -4.18
N HIS A 70 -10.94 7.04 -4.80
CA HIS A 70 -11.14 6.67 -6.19
C HIS A 70 -12.29 5.66 -6.44
N ARG A 71 -13.07 5.31 -5.40
CA ARG A 71 -14.17 4.33 -5.46
C ARG A 71 -13.77 2.94 -5.99
N ARG A 72 -12.52 2.54 -5.77
CA ARG A 72 -11.94 1.24 -6.16
C ARG A 72 -12.17 0.19 -5.06
N THR A 73 -13.42 -0.25 -4.88
CA THR A 73 -13.77 -1.24 -3.84
C THR A 73 -13.08 -2.59 -4.04
N ASP A 74 -12.79 -2.96 -5.29
CA ASP A 74 -11.96 -4.12 -5.66
C ASP A 74 -10.57 -4.06 -5.03
N LEU A 75 -9.94 -2.89 -5.11
CA LEU A 75 -8.62 -2.62 -4.55
C LEU A 75 -8.64 -2.64 -3.02
N VAL A 76 -9.68 -2.07 -2.39
CA VAL A 76 -9.83 -2.12 -0.93
C VAL A 76 -9.85 -3.57 -0.42
N GLN A 77 -10.58 -4.46 -1.09
CA GLN A 77 -10.65 -5.88 -0.73
C GLN A 77 -9.30 -6.60 -0.93
N ALA A 78 -8.61 -6.30 -2.03
CA ALA A 78 -7.26 -6.84 -2.27
C ALA A 78 -6.27 -6.41 -1.16
N LEU A 79 -6.35 -5.15 -0.72
CA LEU A 79 -5.53 -4.61 0.36
C LEU A 79 -5.89 -5.19 1.74
N GLU A 80 -7.16 -5.54 1.99
CA GLU A 80 -7.52 -6.28 3.20
C GLU A 80 -6.93 -7.71 3.22
N ALA A 81 -6.95 -8.39 2.08
CA ALA A 81 -6.30 -9.70 1.95
C ALA A 81 -4.79 -9.58 2.17
N LEU A 82 -4.16 -8.56 1.57
CA LEU A 82 -2.75 -8.24 1.78
C LEU A 82 -2.43 -8.07 3.27
N ARG A 83 -3.22 -7.29 4.03
CA ARG A 83 -3.00 -7.10 5.48
C ARG A 83 -2.93 -8.42 6.23
N ARG A 84 -3.87 -9.33 5.96
CA ARG A 84 -3.87 -10.67 6.57
C ARG A 84 -2.63 -11.46 6.18
N HIS A 85 -2.19 -11.36 4.93
CA HIS A 85 -0.97 -12.02 4.47
C HIS A 85 0.28 -11.44 5.13
N LEU A 86 0.42 -10.12 5.24
CA LEU A 86 1.56 -9.50 5.95
C LEU A 86 1.68 -9.93 7.41
N GLN A 87 0.56 -10.33 8.04
CA GLN A 87 0.54 -10.82 9.42
C GLN A 87 0.82 -12.33 9.56
N THR A 88 0.68 -13.11 8.48
CA THR A 88 0.69 -14.58 8.54
C THR A 88 1.74 -15.24 7.64
N TYR A 89 2.27 -14.52 6.65
CA TYR A 89 3.21 -15.05 5.66
C TYR A 89 4.67 -14.74 6.02
N ILE A 90 5.55 -15.63 5.56
CA ILE A 90 7.00 -15.56 5.81
C ILE A 90 7.71 -14.59 4.82
N SER A 91 7.04 -14.19 3.73
CA SER A 91 7.57 -13.26 2.72
C SER A 91 6.62 -12.07 2.49
N PRO A 92 6.88 -10.91 3.09
CA PRO A 92 6.09 -9.70 2.87
C PRO A 92 6.12 -9.26 1.41
N ARG A 93 7.29 -9.34 0.76
CA ARG A 93 7.44 -9.11 -0.68
C ARG A 93 6.44 -9.86 -1.55
N LEU A 94 6.30 -11.18 -1.37
CA LEU A 94 5.40 -11.97 -2.20
C LEU A 94 3.94 -11.53 -2.01
N ALA A 95 3.55 -11.20 -0.78
CA ALA A 95 2.21 -10.70 -0.50
C ALA A 95 1.94 -9.40 -1.28
N TRP A 96 2.91 -8.47 -1.30
CA TRP A 96 2.84 -7.25 -2.11
C TRP A 96 2.82 -7.54 -3.61
N GLU A 97 3.65 -8.45 -4.12
CA GLU A 97 3.67 -8.82 -5.55
C GLU A 97 2.28 -9.33 -6.01
N VAL A 98 1.61 -10.15 -5.19
CA VAL A 98 0.25 -10.65 -5.47
C VAL A 98 -0.78 -9.53 -5.40
N ALA A 99 -0.73 -8.66 -4.39
CA ALA A 99 -1.68 -7.57 -4.24
C ALA A 99 -1.56 -6.54 -5.37
N LEU A 100 -0.33 -6.16 -5.72
CA LEU A 100 -0.03 -5.15 -6.73
C LEU A 100 -0.24 -5.67 -8.16
N GLY A 101 0.08 -6.95 -8.42
CA GLY A 101 -0.02 -7.58 -9.74
C GLY A 101 -1.34 -8.30 -10.01
N GLY A 102 -2.13 -8.60 -8.97
CA GLY A 102 -3.41 -9.31 -9.06
C GLY A 102 -4.56 -8.46 -9.62
N LEU A 103 -4.43 -7.13 -9.61
CA LEU A 103 -5.36 -6.21 -10.26
C LEU A 103 -5.12 -6.24 -11.77
N LYS A 104 -5.71 -7.22 -12.44
CA LYS A 104 -5.77 -7.22 -13.90
C LYS A 104 -6.62 -6.03 -14.34
N ALA A 105 -6.06 -5.18 -15.20
CA ALA A 105 -6.86 -4.33 -16.07
C ALA A 105 -7.79 -5.25 -16.86
N SER A 106 -9.10 -5.20 -16.61
CA SER A 106 -10.07 -5.80 -17.52
C SER A 106 -9.90 -5.10 -18.87
N PHE A 107 -9.46 -5.84 -19.89
CA PHE A 107 -9.44 -5.40 -21.29
C PHE A 107 -10.87 -5.33 -21.84
#